data_AF-A0A4Y2MN21-F1
#
_entry.id   AF-A0A4Y2MN21-F1
#
_cell.length_a   1.000
_cell.length_b   1.000
_cell.length_c   1.000
_cell.angle_alpha   90.00
_cell.angle_beta   90.00
_cell.angle_gamma   90.00
#
_symmetry.space_group_name_H-M   'P 1'
#
loop_
_entity.id
_entity.type
_entity.pdbx_description
1 polymer ?
#
loop_
_entity_poly.entity_id
_entity_poly.type
_entity_poly.pdbx_seq_one_letter_code
_entity_poly.pdbx_strand_id
1 'polypeptide(L)'
;MQKRLKTFQEVIDYLKQKAFISNHTQEVLELSMPTSDSSAELFKQLQKKQGSYEEEIKSFALTLNFFSNKAYEFVREALSLNLPHPSTLRRWFQSVDGDPGFSNVAFEALKVKANAAESKVICSLIIDEMSIRRQIEFDGKRLYGYVDLGTQI
;
A
#
# COMPACT_ATOMS: atom_id res chain seq x y z
N MET A 1 -24.77 9.70 -14.88
CA MET A 1 -24.95 10.13 -13.49
C MET A 1 -23.89 9.42 -12.64
N GLN A 2 -22.86 10.11 -12.15
CA GLN A 2 -21.88 9.51 -11.24
C GLN A 2 -22.56 9.27 -9.89
N LYS A 3 -22.56 8.02 -9.42
CA LYS A 3 -23.13 7.64 -8.11
C LYS A 3 -22.31 8.34 -7.03
N ARG A 4 -22.94 9.21 -6.23
CA ARG A 4 -22.28 9.83 -5.06
C ARG A 4 -22.22 8.80 -3.94
N LEU A 5 -21.04 8.23 -3.72
CA LEU A 5 -20.76 7.36 -2.59
C LEU A 5 -20.52 8.23 -1.34
N LYS A 6 -20.91 7.70 -0.18
CA LYS A 6 -20.91 8.41 1.11
C LYS A 6 -19.97 7.82 2.15
N THR A 7 -19.49 6.60 1.91
CA THR A 7 -18.60 5.89 2.83
C THR A 7 -17.51 5.17 2.05
N PHE A 8 -16.40 4.85 2.72
CA PHE A 8 -15.34 4.03 2.15
C PHE A 8 -15.81 2.59 1.83
N GLN A 9 -16.71 2.02 2.64
CA GLN A 9 -17.27 0.70 2.36
C GLN A 9 -18.02 0.69 1.01
N GLU A 10 -18.81 1.72 0.74
CA GLU A 10 -19.49 1.87 -0.54
C GLU A 10 -18.49 1.97 -1.71
N VAL A 11 -17.31 2.55 -1.50
CA VAL A 11 -16.22 2.58 -2.49
C VAL A 11 -15.68 1.18 -2.75
N ILE A 12 -15.35 0.43 -1.69
CA ILE A 12 -14.81 -0.93 -1.79
C ILE A 12 -15.83 -1.85 -2.49
N ASP A 13 -17.10 -1.82 -2.07
CA ASP A 13 -18.17 -2.60 -2.67
C ASP A 13 -18.33 -2.27 -4.16
N TYR A 14 -18.23 -0.99 -4.52
CA TYR A 14 -18.33 -0.56 -5.91
C TYR A 14 -17.12 -1.02 -6.74
N LEU A 15 -15.91 -0.93 -6.19
CA LEU A 15 -14.69 -1.43 -6.84
C LEU A 15 -14.76 -2.94 -7.08
N LYS A 16 -15.31 -3.69 -6.12
CA LYS A 16 -15.55 -5.12 -6.25
C LYS A 16 -16.58 -5.44 -7.34
N GLN A 17 -17.72 -4.75 -7.35
CA GLN A 17 -18.75 -4.90 -8.39
C GLN A 17 -18.22 -4.63 -9.80
N LYS A 18 -17.26 -3.71 -9.92
CA LYS A 18 -16.60 -3.37 -11.18
C LYS A 18 -15.37 -4.22 -11.49
N ALA A 19 -15.07 -5.24 -10.66
CA ALA A 19 -13.92 -6.13 -10.79
C ALA A 19 -12.56 -5.40 -10.83
N PHE A 20 -12.43 -4.28 -10.12
CA PHE A 20 -11.17 -3.54 -9.99
C PHE A 20 -10.24 -4.09 -8.91
N ILE A 21 -10.78 -4.86 -7.96
CA ILE A 21 -10.07 -5.43 -6.80
C ILE A 21 -10.48 -6.88 -6.56
N SER A 22 -9.58 -7.68 -5.98
CA SER A 22 -9.82 -9.07 -5.58
C SER A 22 -10.41 -9.17 -4.16
N ASN A 23 -10.89 -10.36 -3.76
CA ASN A 23 -11.35 -10.59 -2.37
C ASN A 23 -10.22 -10.35 -1.35
N HIS A 24 -9.01 -10.82 -1.66
CA HIS A 24 -7.86 -10.59 -0.78
C HIS A 24 -7.53 -9.10 -0.65
N THR A 25 -7.61 -8.35 -1.75
CA THR A 25 -7.42 -6.89 -1.74
C THR A 25 -8.46 -6.18 -0.87
N GLN A 26 -9.71 -6.64 -0.88
CA GLN A 26 -10.76 -6.08 -0.03
C GLN A 26 -10.41 -6.24 1.46
N GLU A 27 -10.02 -7.44 1.89
CA GLU A 27 -9.69 -7.70 3.30
C GLU A 27 -8.57 -6.78 3.79
N VAL A 28 -7.52 -6.59 2.99
CA VAL A 28 -6.41 -5.70 3.34
C VAL A 28 -6.84 -4.23 3.34
N LEU A 29 -7.71 -3.82 2.40
CA LEU A 29 -8.27 -2.47 2.40
C LEU A 29 -9.11 -2.20 3.64
N GLU A 30 -9.94 -3.14 4.05
CA GLU A 30 -10.77 -3.04 5.27
C GLU A 30 -9.92 -2.97 6.55
N LEU A 31 -8.71 -3.56 6.56
CA LEU A 31 -7.76 -3.40 7.66
C LEU A 31 -7.06 -2.03 7.64
N SER A 32 -6.88 -1.44 6.45
CA SER A 32 -6.27 -0.10 6.29
C SER A 32 -7.25 1.05 6.56
N MET A 33 -8.51 0.72 6.86
CA MET A 33 -9.59 1.68 7.04
C MET A 33 -9.57 2.31 8.44
N PRO A 34 -9.82 3.64 8.55
CA PRO A 34 -10.12 4.26 9.83
C PRO A 34 -11.36 3.62 10.48
N THR A 35 -11.33 3.50 11.82
CA THR A 35 -12.43 2.97 12.63
C THR A 35 -13.72 3.79 12.47
N SER A 36 -14.88 3.18 12.79
CA SER A 36 -16.22 3.65 12.40
C SER A 36 -16.47 5.14 12.66
N ASP A 37 -16.04 5.64 13.82
CA ASP A 37 -16.35 7.00 14.29
C ASP A 37 -15.56 8.06 13.50
N SER A 38 -14.28 7.81 13.18
CA SER A 38 -13.44 8.71 12.39
C SER A 38 -13.67 8.57 10.88
N SER A 39 -14.14 7.41 10.41
CA SER A 39 -14.24 7.09 8.98
C SER A 39 -15.16 8.04 8.20
N ALA A 40 -16.29 8.46 8.79
CA ALA A 40 -17.27 9.32 8.14
C ALA A 40 -16.78 10.77 8.03
N GLU A 41 -16.01 11.24 9.01
CA GLU A 41 -15.42 12.57 9.01
C GLU A 41 -14.28 12.65 8.00
N LEU A 42 -13.39 11.66 7.98
CA LEU A 42 -12.31 11.52 7.00
C LEU A 42 -12.86 11.45 5.57
N PHE A 43 -13.94 10.71 5.36
CA PHE A 43 -14.59 10.65 4.04
C PHE A 43 -15.17 12.01 3.61
N LYS A 44 -15.74 12.79 4.56
CA LYS A 44 -16.20 14.16 4.28
C LYS A 44 -15.03 15.11 4.00
N GLN A 45 -13.88 14.95 4.67
CA GLN A 45 -12.66 15.71 4.35
C GLN A 45 -12.20 15.42 2.92
N LEU A 46 -12.23 14.15 2.49
CA LEU A 46 -11.92 13.80 1.09
C LEU A 46 -12.87 14.45 0.09
N GLN A 47 -14.11 14.77 0.46
CA GLN A 47 -15.03 15.52 -0.41
C GLN A 47 -14.79 17.04 -0.40
N LYS A 48 -14.25 17.57 0.70
CA LYS A 48 -14.00 19.01 0.89
C LYS A 48 -12.50 19.27 0.83
N LYS A 49 -11.98 19.62 -0.34
CA LYS A 49 -10.56 19.92 -0.63
C LYS A 49 -9.88 20.77 0.48
N GLN A 50 -9.37 20.14 1.53
CA GLN A 50 -8.80 20.80 2.70
C GLN A 50 -7.66 19.99 3.31
N GLY A 51 -6.62 20.72 3.71
CA GLY A 51 -5.65 20.28 4.71
C GLY A 51 -4.59 19.28 4.24
N SER A 52 -3.78 18.87 5.20
CA SER A 52 -2.87 17.73 5.09
C SER A 52 -3.67 16.43 5.19
N TYR A 53 -3.21 15.37 4.55
CA TYR A 53 -3.81 14.05 4.66
C TYR A 53 -3.48 13.42 6.02
N GLU A 54 -4.53 12.98 6.73
CA GLU A 54 -4.43 12.15 7.94
C GLU A 54 -3.84 10.77 7.61
N GLU A 55 -3.22 10.11 8.59
CA GLU A 55 -2.43 8.90 8.36
C GLU A 55 -3.28 7.73 7.83
N GLU A 56 -4.53 7.65 8.27
CA GLU A 56 -5.53 6.68 7.83
C GLU A 56 -5.89 6.88 6.35
N ILE A 57 -5.99 8.14 5.90
CA ILE A 57 -6.18 8.44 4.46
C ILE A 57 -4.94 8.03 3.68
N LYS A 58 -3.72 8.27 4.21
CA LYS A 58 -2.49 7.85 3.54
C LYS A 58 -2.43 6.33 3.42
N SER A 59 -2.72 5.61 4.50
CA SER A 59 -2.75 4.14 4.55
C SER A 59 -3.73 3.57 3.53
N PHE A 60 -4.96 4.08 3.49
CA PHE A 60 -5.97 3.67 2.50
C PHE A 60 -5.50 3.95 1.06
N ALA A 61 -5.00 5.17 0.80
CA ALA A 61 -4.57 5.59 -0.54
C ALA A 61 -3.37 4.76 -1.04
N LEU A 62 -2.37 4.51 -0.18
CA LEU A 62 -1.21 3.68 -0.49
C LEU A 62 -1.63 2.23 -0.75
N THR A 63 -2.47 1.66 0.10
CA THR A 63 -2.97 0.29 -0.03
C THR A 63 -3.74 0.11 -1.34
N LEU A 64 -4.68 1.01 -1.64
CA LEU A 64 -5.45 0.95 -2.88
C LEU A 64 -4.56 1.08 -4.12
N ASN A 65 -3.60 2.00 -4.10
CA ASN A 65 -2.67 2.21 -5.19
C ASN A 65 -1.74 1.01 -5.41
N PHE A 66 -1.24 0.41 -4.32
CA PHE A 66 -0.38 -0.76 -4.33
C PHE A 66 -1.05 -1.96 -5.00
N PHE A 67 -2.31 -2.23 -4.68
CA PHE A 67 -3.04 -3.35 -5.29
C PHE A 67 -3.54 -3.05 -6.70
N SER A 68 -3.94 -1.80 -7.00
CA SER A 68 -4.45 -1.44 -8.32
C SER A 68 -4.38 0.07 -8.56
N ASN A 69 -3.35 0.51 -9.31
CA ASN A 69 -3.23 1.88 -9.82
C ASN A 69 -4.52 2.33 -10.54
N LYS A 70 -5.12 1.44 -11.34
CA LYS A 70 -6.35 1.71 -12.09
C LYS A 70 -7.55 1.94 -11.15
N ALA A 71 -7.67 1.15 -10.08
CA ALA A 71 -8.70 1.35 -9.07
C ALA A 71 -8.51 2.69 -8.37
N TYR A 72 -7.27 3.02 -8.00
CA TYR A 72 -6.94 4.30 -7.37
C TYR A 72 -7.31 5.51 -8.22
N GLU A 73 -6.90 5.52 -9.49
CA GLU A 73 -7.23 6.58 -10.45
C GLU A 73 -8.75 6.70 -10.62
N PHE A 74 -9.44 5.56 -10.73
CA PHE A 74 -10.89 5.55 -10.82
C PHE A 74 -11.56 6.18 -9.59
N VAL A 75 -11.13 5.83 -8.37
CA VAL A 75 -11.69 6.42 -7.15
C VAL A 75 -11.44 7.93 -7.09
N ARG A 76 -10.24 8.36 -7.49
CA ARG A 76 -9.88 9.79 -7.49
C ARG A 76 -10.69 10.58 -8.51
N GLU A 77 -10.82 10.08 -9.74
CA GLU A 77 -11.44 10.81 -10.86
C GLU A 77 -12.95 10.60 -10.93
N ALA A 78 -13.41 9.34 -10.95
CA ALA A 78 -14.81 9.01 -11.21
C ALA A 78 -15.72 9.18 -9.98
N LEU A 79 -15.16 9.09 -8.77
CA LEU A 79 -15.88 9.39 -7.52
C LEU A 79 -15.59 10.80 -7.00
N SER A 80 -14.74 11.56 -7.69
CA SER A 80 -14.39 12.95 -7.36
C SER A 80 -13.95 13.14 -5.90
N LEU A 81 -13.25 12.15 -5.35
CA LEU A 81 -12.64 12.23 -4.03
C LEU A 81 -11.28 12.92 -4.15
N ASN A 82 -10.98 13.85 -3.24
CA ASN A 82 -9.71 14.59 -3.20
C ASN A 82 -8.57 13.73 -2.63
N LEU A 83 -8.45 12.48 -3.11
CA LEU A 83 -7.32 11.63 -2.80
C LEU A 83 -6.00 12.25 -3.30
N PRO A 84 -4.87 11.93 -2.64
CA PRO A 84 -3.56 12.45 -3.00
C PRO A 84 -3.22 12.29 -4.50
N HIS A 85 -2.37 13.16 -5.02
CA HIS A 85 -1.84 12.96 -6.38
C HIS A 85 -0.95 11.69 -6.40
N PRO A 86 -0.92 10.90 -7.49
CA PRO A 86 0.04 9.78 -7.65
C PRO A 86 1.50 10.17 -7.37
N SER A 87 1.90 11.40 -7.68
CA SER A 87 3.22 11.93 -7.33
C SER A 87 3.45 12.03 -5.81
N THR A 88 2.40 12.36 -5.05
CA THR A 88 2.43 12.37 -3.58
C THR A 88 2.59 10.95 -3.03
N LEU A 89 1.86 9.99 -3.58
CA LEU A 89 1.99 8.57 -3.23
C LEU A 89 3.40 8.04 -3.49
N ARG A 90 3.99 8.34 -4.67
CA ARG A 90 5.37 7.97 -4.98
C ARG A 90 6.36 8.49 -3.94
N ARG A 91 6.20 9.74 -3.49
CA ARG A 91 7.03 10.32 -2.43
C ARG A 91 6.86 9.60 -1.09
N TRP A 92 5.64 9.18 -0.75
CA TRP A 92 5.39 8.39 0.46
C TRP A 92 5.95 6.96 0.36
N PHE A 93 5.94 6.33 -0.82
CA PHE A 93 6.61 5.05 -1.01
C PHE A 93 8.13 5.15 -0.89
N GLN A 94 8.73 6.27 -1.32
CA GLN A 94 10.18 6.49 -1.25
C GLN A 94 10.75 6.57 0.18
N SER A 95 9.92 6.77 1.21
CA SER A 95 10.40 6.76 2.59
C SER A 95 10.55 5.36 3.18
N VAL A 96 10.14 4.31 2.46
CA VAL A 96 10.31 2.92 2.90
C VAL A 96 11.70 2.44 2.52
N ASP A 97 12.44 1.92 3.51
CA ASP A 97 13.75 1.33 3.29
C ASP A 97 13.62 0.03 2.48
N GLY A 98 14.32 -0.01 1.35
CA GLY A 98 14.39 -1.14 0.42
C GLY A 98 15.83 -1.57 0.16
N ASP A 99 16.77 -1.20 1.04
CA ASP A 99 18.17 -1.59 0.91
C ASP A 99 18.32 -3.13 1.05
N PRO A 100 19.36 -3.73 0.42
CA PRO A 100 19.61 -5.16 0.50
C PRO A 100 19.80 -5.64 1.95
N GLY A 101 19.31 -6.85 2.24
CA GLY A 101 19.48 -7.52 3.53
C GLY A 101 18.15 -7.81 4.20
N PHE A 102 18.15 -7.79 5.53
CA PHE A 102 16.96 -8.11 6.30
C PHE A 102 16.06 -6.88 6.51
N SER A 103 14.78 -7.02 6.20
CA SER A 103 13.79 -5.98 6.47
C SER A 103 13.39 -6.00 7.95
N ASN A 104 13.77 -4.96 8.70
CA ASN A 104 13.34 -4.78 10.09
C ASN A 104 11.82 -4.71 10.21
N VAL A 105 11.16 -4.06 9.25
CA VAL A 105 9.70 -3.95 9.18
C VAL A 105 9.06 -5.33 9.06
N ALA A 106 9.62 -6.22 8.24
CA ALA A 106 9.14 -7.60 8.13
C ALA A 106 9.28 -8.36 9.46
N PHE A 107 10.41 -8.18 10.18
CA PHE A 107 10.60 -8.81 11.49
C PHE A 107 9.66 -8.27 12.56
N GLU A 108 9.37 -6.97 12.56
CA GLU A 108 8.38 -6.38 13.47
C GLU A 108 6.99 -6.95 13.21
N ALA A 109 6.58 -7.07 11.94
CA ALA A 109 5.31 -7.70 11.57
C ALA A 109 5.24 -9.17 12.01
N LEU A 110 6.33 -9.93 11.80
CA LEU A 110 6.43 -11.31 12.27
C LEU A 110 6.36 -11.41 13.81
N LYS A 111 6.97 -10.47 14.53
CA LYS A 111 6.93 -10.40 16.00
C LYS A 111 5.52 -10.16 16.52
N VAL A 112 4.77 -9.24 15.90
CA VAL A 112 3.35 -9.01 16.25
C VAL A 112 2.54 -10.30 16.05
N LYS A 113 2.72 -10.97 14.91
CA LYS A 113 2.02 -12.22 14.61
C LYS A 113 2.39 -13.36 15.56
N ALA A 114 3.67 -13.46 15.93
CA ALA A 114 4.15 -14.46 16.88
C ALA A 114 3.59 -14.23 18.28
N ASN A 115 3.49 -12.98 18.73
CA ASN A 115 2.93 -12.63 20.04
C ASN A 115 1.41 -12.86 20.12
N ALA A 116 0.70 -12.70 19.00
CA ALA A 116 -0.73 -12.95 18.92
C ALA A 116 -1.09 -14.44 18.85
N ALA A 117 -0.12 -15.33 18.59
CA ALA A 117 -0.36 -16.75 18.50
C ALA A 117 -0.38 -17.40 19.89
N GLU A 118 -1.41 -18.19 20.17
CA GLU A 118 -1.54 -18.95 21.43
C GLU A 118 -0.52 -20.10 21.55
N SER A 119 0.07 -20.50 20.42
CA SER A 119 1.01 -21.62 20.34
C SER A 119 2.26 -21.23 19.55
N LYS A 120 3.30 -22.06 19.67
CA LYS A 120 4.58 -21.84 18.99
C LYS A 120 4.37 -21.79 17.47
N VAL A 121 4.67 -20.65 16.87
CA VAL A 121 4.62 -20.47 15.41
C VAL A 121 5.79 -21.24 14.78
N ILE A 122 5.46 -22.18 13.90
CA ILE A 122 6.43 -22.91 13.07
C ILE A 122 6.42 -22.28 11.69
N CYS A 123 7.58 -21.90 11.17
CA CYS A 123 7.73 -21.34 9.83
C CYS A 123 8.78 -22.11 9.02
N SER A 124 8.63 -22.06 7.69
CA SER A 124 9.63 -22.52 6.73
C SER A 124 10.16 -21.31 5.98
N LEU A 125 11.49 -21.26 5.79
CA LEU A 125 12.15 -20.26 4.96
C LEU A 125 12.47 -20.91 3.62
N ILE A 126 11.86 -20.39 2.55
CA ILE A 126 12.10 -20.82 1.18
C ILE A 126 12.72 -19.64 0.45
N ILE A 127 13.83 -19.91 -0.25
CA ILE A 127 14.59 -18.92 -1.00
C ILE A 127 14.72 -19.46 -2.42
N ASP A 128 14.47 -18.60 -3.41
CA ASP A 128 14.64 -18.90 -4.82
C ASP A 128 15.29 -17.69 -5.52
N GLU A 129 15.96 -17.91 -6.64
CA GLU A 129 16.62 -16.87 -7.42
C GLU A 129 15.76 -16.44 -8.60
N MET A 130 15.67 -15.12 -8.83
CA MET A 130 14.97 -14.56 -9.98
C MET A 130 15.94 -13.82 -10.89
N SER A 131 16.00 -14.21 -12.16
CA SER A 131 16.82 -13.50 -13.15
C SER A 131 16.28 -12.09 -13.40
N ILE A 132 17.09 -11.08 -13.12
CA ILE A 132 16.82 -9.67 -13.43
C ILE A 132 17.57 -9.21 -14.68
N ARG A 133 17.12 -8.11 -15.30
CA ARG A 133 17.82 -7.52 -16.46
C ARG A 133 19.19 -7.02 -16.03
N ARG A 134 20.22 -7.33 -16.81
CA ARG A 134 21.58 -6.84 -16.56
C ARG A 134 21.69 -5.38 -17.03
N GLN A 135 21.56 -4.46 -16.09
CA GLN A 135 21.72 -3.02 -16.34
C GLN A 135 22.26 -2.32 -15.10
N ILE A 136 22.90 -1.17 -15.29
CA ILE A 136 23.33 -0.29 -14.20
C ILE A 136 22.37 0.89 -14.18
N GLU A 137 21.81 1.19 -13.01
CA GLU A 137 20.89 2.31 -12.78
C GLU A 137 21.46 3.24 -11.72
N PHE A 138 21.21 4.54 -11.87
CA PHE A 138 21.58 5.56 -10.89
C PHE A 138 20.31 6.19 -10.31
N ASP A 139 20.12 6.11 -8.99
CA ASP A 139 18.95 6.69 -8.30
C ASP A 139 19.14 8.18 -7.93
N GLY A 140 20.26 8.79 -8.31
CA GLY A 140 20.67 10.12 -7.87
C GLY A 140 21.67 10.13 -6.71
N LYS A 141 21.89 9.00 -6.04
CA LYS A 141 22.78 8.83 -4.88
C LYS A 141 23.75 7.66 -5.05
N ARG A 142 23.26 6.50 -5.50
CA ARG A 142 23.98 5.22 -5.60
C ARG A 142 23.77 4.59 -6.98
N LEU A 143 24.77 3.82 -7.43
CA LEU A 143 24.65 2.96 -8.60
C LEU A 143 24.19 1.58 -8.16
N TYR A 144 23.13 1.08 -8.78
CA TYR A 144 22.61 -0.28 -8.61
C TYR A 144 22.84 -1.05 -9.91
N GLY A 145 23.08 -2.35 -9.84
CA GLY A 145 23.24 -3.13 -11.06
C GLY A 145 23.75 -4.53 -10.82
N TYR A 146 25.00 -4.77 -11.24
CA TYR A 146 25.60 -6.10 -11.21
C TYR A 146 25.37 -6.81 -9.88
N VAL A 147 25.07 -8.11 -9.99
CA VAL A 147 24.85 -8.99 -8.84
C VAL A 147 26.16 -9.08 -8.06
N ASP A 148 26.14 -8.56 -6.84
CA ASP A 148 27.17 -8.81 -5.84
C ASP A 148 26.71 -9.99 -4.99
N LEU A 149 27.37 -11.15 -5.17
CA LEU A 149 27.08 -12.37 -4.40
C LEU A 149 27.76 -12.37 -3.03
N GLY A 150 28.36 -11.25 -2.60
CA GLY A 150 29.08 -11.17 -1.33
C GLY A 150 30.35 -12.02 -1.29
N THR A 151 30.81 -12.51 -2.45
CA THR A 151 32.10 -13.17 -2.59
C THR A 151 33.17 -12.08 -2.58
N GLN A 152 33.76 -11.86 -1.41
CA GLN A 152 34.94 -11.02 -1.27
C GLN A 152 36.01 -11.47 -2.27
N ILE A 153 36.39 -10.56 -3.18
CA ILE A 153 37.68 -10.60 -3.88
C ILE A 153 38.49 -9.43 -3.33
#